data_AF-A0A1H8RF58-F1
#
_entry.id   AF-A0A1H8RF58-F1
#
_cell.length_a   1.000
_cell.length_b   1.000
_cell.length_c   1.000
_cell.angle_alpha   90.00
_cell.angle_beta   90.00
_cell.angle_gamma   90.00
#
_symmetry.space_group_name_H-M   'P 1'
#
loop_
_entity.id
_entity.type
_entity.pdbx_description
1 polymer ?
#
loop_
_entity_poly.entity_id
_entity_poly.type
_entity_poly.pdbx_seq_one_letter_code
_entity_poly.pdbx_strand_id
1 'polypeptide(L)' 'MTTLTIKVKDDKTLKLIEDLEALDLIQVVSHDVKKTSKLSALLKGSVSPEKADAMQAELNQIRNEWDRNTY' A
#
# COMPACT_ATOMS: atom_id res chain seq x y z
N MET A 1 -17.05 26.74 -4.74
CA MET A 1 -17.01 25.29 -4.98
C MET A 1 -17.64 24.59 -3.79
N THR A 2 -18.60 23.71 -4.04
CA THR A 2 -19.30 22.93 -3.00
C THR A 2 -19.06 21.46 -3.30
N THR A 3 -18.39 20.76 -2.39
CA THR A 3 -18.02 19.35 -2.59
C THR A 3 -19.05 18.46 -1.90
N LEU A 4 -19.71 17.58 -2.66
CA LEU A 4 -20.70 16.63 -2.14
C LEU A 4 -20.18 15.20 -2.34
N THR A 5 -20.17 14.42 -1.26
CA THR A 5 -19.82 12.99 -1.32
C THR A 5 -21.09 12.17 -1.48
N ILE A 6 -21.22 11.49 -2.62
CA ILE A 6 -22.36 10.62 -2.93
C ILE A 6 -21.95 9.14 -2.89
N LYS A 7 -22.76 8.32 -2.22
CA LYS A 7 -22.57 6.87 -2.18
C LYS A 7 -23.44 6.21 -3.26
N VAL A 8 -22.79 5.72 -4.31
CA VAL A 8 -23.45 4.99 -5.39
C VAL A 8 -23.80 3.58 -4.89
N LYS A 9 -25.07 3.17 -5.03
CA LYS A 9 -25.60 1.88 -4.56
C LYS A 9 -25.85 0.87 -5.67
N ASP A 10 -25.91 1.32 -6.92
CA ASP A 10 -26.26 0.51 -8.08
C ASP A 10 -25.40 0.92 -9.28
N ASP A 11 -25.04 -0.06 -10.11
CA ASP A 11 -24.16 0.12 -11.28
C ASP A 11 -24.80 1.04 -12.34
N LYS A 12 -26.14 1.06 -12.45
CA LYS A 12 -26.86 1.95 -13.38
C LYS A 12 -26.67 3.42 -13.04
N THR A 13 -26.48 3.73 -11.76
CA THR A 13 -26.24 5.11 -11.30
C THR A 13 -24.86 5.60 -11.69
N LEU A 14 -23.91 4.70 -11.96
CA LEU A 14 -22.55 5.05 -12.39
C LEU A 14 -22.57 5.68 -13.79
N LYS A 15 -23.31 5.07 -14.73
CA LYS A 15 -23.56 5.66 -16.07
C LYS A 15 -24.22 7.03 -16.00
N LEU A 16 -25.21 7.20 -15.11
CA LEU A 16 -25.88 8.50 -14.96
C LEU A 16 -24.91 9.59 -14.48
N ILE A 17 -23.96 9.23 -13.60
CA ILE A 17 -22.92 10.15 -13.12
C ILE A 17 -21.91 10.46 -14.24
N GLU A 18 -21.52 9.48 -15.05
CA GLU A 18 -20.67 9.70 -16.23
C GLU A 18 -21.37 10.63 -17.25
N ASP A 19 -22.66 10.45 -17.50
CA ASP A 19 -23.44 11.30 -18.39
C ASP A 19 -23.54 12.75 -17.85
N LEU A 20 -23.68 12.91 -16.54
CA LEU A 20 -23.68 14.23 -15.87
C LEU A 20 -22.31 14.91 -15.93
N GLU A 21 -21.22 14.13 -15.86
CA GLU A 21 -19.86 14.62 -16.04
C GLU A 21 -19.58 15.04 -17.49
N ALA A 22 -20.08 14.28 -18.47
CA ALA A 22 -19.99 14.64 -19.89
C ALA A 22 -20.73 15.94 -20.26
N LEU A 23 -21.72 16.32 -19.45
CA LEU A 23 -22.44 17.59 -19.55
C LEU A 23 -21.78 18.74 -18.77
N ASP A 24 -20.62 18.51 -18.15
CA ASP A 24 -19.84 19.48 -17.36
C ASP A 24 -20.60 20.03 -16.13
N LEU A 25 -21.63 19.30 -15.68
CA LEU A 25 -22.48 19.73 -14.54
C LEU A 25 -21.89 19.33 -13.19
N ILE A 26 -21.13 18.24 -13.17
CA ILE A 26 -20.46 17.70 -11.99
C ILE A 26 -19.05 17.26 -12.37
N GLN A 27 -18.14 17.29 -11.40
CA GLN A 27 -16.79 16.75 -11.55
C GLN A 27 -16.65 15.56 -10.59
N VAL A 28 -16.33 14.37 -11.11
CA VAL A 28 -16.14 13.19 -10.26
C VAL A 28 -14.78 13.28 -9.59
N VAL A 29 -14.77 13.66 -8.30
CA VAL A 29 -13.55 13.67 -7.48
C VAL A 29 -13.32 12.26 -6.94
N SER A 30 -12.77 11.36 -7.77
CA SER A 30 -12.31 10.06 -7.30
C SER A 30 -11.11 10.26 -6.38
N HIS A 31 -11.30 10.03 -5.08
CA HIS A 31 -10.17 9.80 -4.20
C HIS A 31 -9.59 8.45 -4.60
N ASP A 32 -8.57 8.46 -5.46
CA ASP A 32 -7.73 7.30 -5.67
C ASP A 32 -7.19 6.93 -4.28
N VAL A 33 -7.76 5.89 -3.68
CA VAL A 33 -7.26 5.32 -2.44
C VAL A 33 -5.90 4.77 -2.85
N LYS A 34 -4.86 5.59 -2.72
CA LYS A 34 -3.48 5.23 -3.01
C LYS A 34 -3.27 3.83 -2.46
N LYS A 35 -3.18 2.85 -3.37
CA LYS A 35 -2.90 1.46 -2.99
C LYS A 35 -1.70 1.54 -2.07
N THR A 36 -1.90 1.16 -0.81
CA THR A 36 -0.85 1.18 0.21
C THR A 36 0.31 0.41 -0.38
N SER A 37 1.36 1.14 -0.80
CA SER A 37 2.53 0.53 -1.42
C SER A 37 3.06 -0.48 -0.41
N LYS A 38 3.18 -1.76 -0.83
CA LYS A 38 3.67 -2.82 0.05
C LYS A 38 4.91 -2.31 0.77
N LEU A 39 4.94 -2.44 2.10
CA LEU A 39 6.05 -1.98 2.94
C LEU A 39 7.41 -2.51 2.45
N SER A 40 7.42 -3.71 1.87
CA SER A 40 8.59 -4.30 1.22
C SER A 40 9.14 -3.48 0.05
N ALA A 41 8.30 -2.78 -0.70
CA ALA A 41 8.72 -1.88 -1.76
C ALA A 41 9.31 -0.57 -1.22
N LEU A 42 8.79 -0.08 -0.08
CA LEU A 42 9.29 1.15 0.57
C LEU A 42 10.63 0.93 1.27
N LEU A 43 10.85 -0.26 1.82
CA LEU A 43 12.06 -0.60 2.57
C LEU A 43 13.15 -1.25 1.70
N LYS A 44 12.90 -1.39 0.38
CA LYS A 44 13.85 -1.99 -0.56
C LYS A 44 15.07 -1.06 -0.70
N GLY A 45 16.23 -1.52 -0.25
CA GLY A 45 17.48 -0.74 -0.31
C GLY A 45 17.71 0.22 0.86
N SER A 46 16.87 0.17 1.91
CA SER A 46 17.06 0.99 3.12
C SER A 46 18.19 0.50 4.04
N VAL A 47 18.81 -0.63 3.74
CA VAL A 47 19.91 -1.22 4.52
C VAL A 47 21.16 -1.25 3.65
N SER A 48 22.26 -0.69 4.16
CA SER A 48 23.57 -0.77 3.52
C SER A 48 24.09 -2.21 3.52
N PRO A 49 24.86 -2.63 2.49
CA PRO A 49 25.37 -4.00 2.40
C PRO A 49 26.15 -4.41 3.65
N GLU A 50 27.02 -3.54 4.15
CA GLU A 50 27.83 -3.78 5.36
C GLU A 50 26.97 -4.08 6.61
N LYS A 51 25.85 -3.37 6.74
CA LYS A 51 24.92 -3.57 7.86
C LYS A 51 24.09 -4.85 7.69
N ALA A 52 23.78 -5.22 6.45
CA ALA A 52 23.09 -6.48 6.15
C ALA A 52 23.96 -7.70 6.49
N ASP A 53 25.25 -7.66 6.15
CA ASP A 53 26.21 -8.73 6.49
C ASP A 53 26.39 -8.88 8.02
N ALA A 54 26.52 -7.78 8.74
CA ALA A 54 26.59 -7.80 10.21
C ALA A 54 25.31 -8.39 10.83
N MET A 55 24.13 -7.97 10.37
CA MET A 55 22.86 -8.53 10.84
C MET A 55 22.72 -10.02 10.53
N GLN A 56 23.21 -10.46 9.37
CA GLN A 56 23.18 -11.87 8.98
C GLN A 56 24.11 -12.71 9.87
N ALA A 57 25.28 -12.19 10.23
CA ALA A 57 26.21 -12.85 11.13
C ALA A 57 25.60 -13.05 12.54
N GLU A 58 24.98 -12.01 13.10
CA GLU A 58 24.28 -12.06 14.39
C GLU A 58 23.13 -13.08 14.37
N LEU A 59 22.31 -13.08 13.30
CA LEU A 59 21.22 -14.05 13.14
C LEU A 59 21.72 -15.49 13.06
N ASN A 60 22.86 -15.72 12.40
CA ASN A 60 23.46 -17.04 12.32
C ASN A 60 24.01 -17.50 13.68
N GLN A 61 24.59 -16.58 14.47
CA GLN A 61 25.01 -16.88 15.83
C GLN A 61 23.81 -17.30 16.71
N ILE A 62 22.73 -16.51 16.70
CA ILE A 62 21.51 -16.81 17.45
C ILE A 62 20.93 -18.16 17.04
N ARG A 63 20.85 -18.47 15.74
CA ARG A 63 20.38 -19.78 15.27
C ARG A 63 21.24 -20.94 15.76
N ASN A 64 22.56 -20.79 15.72
CA ASN A 64 23.47 -21.81 16.22
C ASN A 64 23.35 -22.01 17.74
N GLU A 65 23.09 -20.94 18.50
CA GLU A 65 22.84 -21.03 19.94
C GLU A 65 21.52 -21.77 20.24
N TRP A 66 20.49 -21.56 19.43
CA TRP A 66 19.21 -22.26 19.58
C TRP A 66 19.29 -23.73 19.18
N ASP A 67 20.07 -24.05 18.14
CA ASP A 67 20.34 -25.43 17.70
C ASP A 67 21.11 -26.21 18.78
N ARG A 68 22.10 -25.57 19.42
CA ARG A 68 22.89 -26.17 20.51
C ARG A 68 22.09 -26.50 21.76
N ASN A 69 20.91 -25.91 21.96
CA ASN A 69 20.09 -26.08 23.16
C ASN A 69 18.94 -27.10 22.96
N THR A 70 19.00 -27.92 21.90
CA THR A 70 17.97 -28.92 21.55
C THR A 70 18.36 -30.39 21.85
N TYR A 71 19.28 -30.64 22.78
CA TYR A 71 19.59 -31.99 23.29
C TYR A 71 19.36 -32.12 24.79
#